data_AF-A0A534QGN7-F1
#
_entry.id   AF-A0A534QGN7-F1
#
_cell.length_a   1.000
_cell.length_b   1.000
_cell.length_c   1.000
_cell.angle_alpha   90.00
_cell.angle_beta   90.00
_cell.angle_gamma   90.00
#
_symmetry.space_group_name_H-M   'P 1'
#
loop_
_entity.id
_entity.type
_entity.pdbx_description
1 polymer ?
#
loop_
_entity_poly.entity_id
_entity_poly.type
_entity_poly.pdbx_seq_one_letter_code
_entity_poly.pdbx_strand_id
1 'polypeptide(L)'
;MLPLLPLAQRLRLSRFGIRARDLDELRRRFRDAFETFERALQENPYLIGPVPTCADVRIYAVLWALRGCEEVAALADMSGLGAWFRRLEDEHGWDRA
;
A
#
# COMPACT_ATOMS: atom_id res chain seq x y z
N MET A 1 -6.53 9.28 18.76
CA MET A 1 -5.61 8.43 19.54
C MET A 1 -5.44 7.12 18.79
N LEU A 2 -4.27 6.87 18.17
CA LEU A 2 -3.99 5.60 17.49
C LEU A 2 -3.74 4.48 18.52
N PRO A 3 -4.15 3.24 18.24
CA PRO A 3 -3.95 2.14 19.17
C PRO A 3 -2.45 1.84 19.30
N LEU A 4 -1.96 1.90 20.53
CA LEU A 4 -0.61 1.46 20.87
C LEU A 4 -0.50 -0.04 20.55
N LEU A 5 0.53 -0.43 19.79
CA LEU A 5 0.85 -1.82 19.51
C LEU A 5 0.90 -2.62 20.83
N PRO A 6 0.33 -3.85 20.88
CA PRO A 6 0.43 -4.72 22.04
C PRO A 6 1.88 -4.88 22.52
N LEU A 7 2.09 -4.92 23.83
CA LEU A 7 3.42 -4.96 24.46
C LEU A 7 4.31 -6.09 23.90
N ALA A 8 3.72 -7.26 23.63
CA ALA A 8 4.43 -8.40 23.05
C ALA A 8 5.00 -8.10 21.65
N GLN A 9 4.28 -7.32 20.83
CA GLN A 9 4.71 -6.93 19.49
C GLN A 9 5.83 -5.89 19.56
N ARG A 10 5.76 -4.95 20.52
CA ARG A 10 6.83 -3.98 20.78
C ARG A 10 8.13 -4.65 21.22
N LEU A 11 8.06 -5.61 22.14
CA LEU A 11 9.21 -6.39 22.61
C LEU A 11 9.82 -7.26 21.50
N ARG A 12 8.98 -7.83 20.63
CA ARG A 12 9.44 -8.61 19.47
C ARG A 12 10.18 -7.75 18.45
N LEU A 13 9.75 -6.51 18.23
CA LEU A 13 10.37 -5.59 17.29
C LEU A 13 11.66 -4.96 17.85
N SER A 14 11.69 -4.64 19.15
CA SER A 14 12.89 -4.12 19.80
C SER A 14 14.06 -5.11 19.76
N ARG A 15 13.80 -6.42 19.78
CA ARG A 15 14.83 -7.47 19.60
C ARG A 15 15.56 -7.38 18.26
N PHE A 16 14.91 -6.80 17.25
CA PHE A 16 15.47 -6.58 15.92
C PHE A 16 16.02 -5.15 15.75
N GLY A 17 16.11 -4.37 16.82
CA GLY A 17 16.53 -2.97 16.78
C GLY A 17 15.47 -2.02 16.22
N ILE A 18 14.25 -2.49 15.92
CA ILE A 18 13.17 -1.67 15.39
C ILE A 18 12.44 -1.02 16.55
N ARG A 19 12.45 0.31 16.61
CA ARG A 19 11.73 1.07 17.65
C ARG A 19 10.35 1.45 17.14
N ALA A 20 9.43 1.71 18.07
CA ALA A 20 8.08 2.18 17.76
C ALA A 20 8.08 3.39 16.81
N ARG A 21 8.97 4.36 17.05
CA ARG A 21 9.11 5.55 16.18
C ARG A 21 9.48 5.22 14.73
N ASP A 22 10.24 4.14 14.51
CA ASP A 22 10.67 3.74 13.18
C ASP A 22 9.47 3.13 12.41
N LEU A 23 8.54 2.46 13.12
CA LEU A 23 7.28 1.98 12.55
C LEU A 23 6.31 3.11 12.24
N ASP A 24 6.21 4.10 13.13
CA ASP A 24 5.32 5.25 12.93
C ASP A 24 5.77 6.07 11.73
N GLU A 25 7.08 6.28 11.57
CA GLU A 25 7.66 6.94 10.40
C GLU A 25 7.43 6.11 9.12
N LEU A 26 7.57 4.79 9.19
CA LEU A 26 7.29 3.91 8.06
C LEU A 26 5.82 4.02 7.62
N ARG A 27 4.88 3.97 8.58
CA ARG A 27 3.44 4.13 8.33
C ARG A 27 3.10 5.49 7.72
N ARG A 28 3.74 6.55 8.22
CA ARG A 28 3.60 7.90 7.66
C ARG A 28 4.02 7.93 6.19
N ARG A 29 5.18 7.36 5.87
CA ARG A 29 5.69 7.29 4.48
C ARG A 29 4.78 6.48 3.56
N PHE A 30 4.22 5.37 4.05
CA PHE A 30 3.24 4.60 3.28
C PHE A 30 2.00 5.43 2.94
N ARG A 31 1.47 6.15 3.93
CA ARG A 31 0.32 7.03 3.73
C ARG A 31 0.60 8.14 2.71
N ASP A 32 1.73 8.84 2.86
CA ASP A 32 2.15 9.90 1.93
C ASP A 32 2.29 9.36 0.49
N ALA A 33 2.83 8.15 0.33
CA ALA A 33 2.93 7.49 -0.97
C ALA A 33 1.56 7.15 -1.57
N PHE A 34 0.64 6.61 -0.76
CA PHE A 34 -0.71 6.28 -1.22
C PHE A 34 -1.51 7.51 -1.61
N GLU A 35 -1.41 8.60 -0.84
CA GLU A 35 -2.04 9.88 -1.20
C GLU A 35 -1.48 10.46 -2.51
N THR A 36 -0.21 10.18 -2.81
CA THR A 36 0.40 10.58 -4.08
C THR A 36 -0.14 9.74 -5.24
N PHE A 37 -0.25 8.42 -5.08
CA PHE A 37 -0.83 7.56 -6.09
C PHE A 37 -2.32 7.84 -6.31
N GLU A 38 -3.09 8.07 -5.25
CA GLU A 38 -4.51 8.41 -5.35
C GLU A 38 -4.73 9.67 -6.19
N ARG A 39 -3.93 10.73 -5.97
CA ARG A 39 -4.02 11.94 -6.78
C ARG A 39 -3.72 11.67 -8.25
N ALA A 40 -2.66 10.92 -8.55
CA ALA A 40 -2.34 10.55 -9.92
C ALA A 40 -3.47 9.74 -10.59
N LEU A 41 -4.09 8.84 -9.83
CA LEU A 41 -5.14 7.93 -10.30
C LEU A 41 -6.54 8.55 -10.35
N GLN A 42 -6.73 9.72 -9.74
CA GLN A 42 -7.92 10.55 -9.94
C GLN A 42 -7.88 11.27 -11.29
N GLU A 43 -6.69 11.58 -11.80
CA GLU A 43 -6.51 12.25 -13.09
C GLU A 43 -6.36 11.26 -14.25
N ASN A 44 -5.81 10.07 -13.98
CA ASN A 44 -5.46 9.08 -14.98
C ASN A 44 -5.89 7.67 -14.56
N PRO A 45 -6.22 6.77 -15.49
CA PRO A 45 -6.50 5.38 -15.12
C PRO A 45 -5.27 4.64 -14.58
N TYR A 46 -4.05 5.00 -14.99
CA TYR A 46 -2.79 4.37 -14.53
C TYR A 46 -1.84 5.41 -13.93
N LEU A 47 -0.82 4.95 -13.21
CA LEU A 47 0.02 5.82 -12.35
C LEU A 47 0.69 6.98 -13.08
N ILE A 48 1.01 6.82 -14.37
CA ILE A 48 1.75 7.82 -15.16
C ILE A 48 0.85 8.45 -16.24
N GLY A 49 -0.27 7.83 -16.59
CA GLY A 49 -1.07 8.29 -17.73
C GLY A 49 -2.18 7.33 -18.16
N PRO A 50 -2.65 7.41 -19.42
CA PRO A 50 -3.82 6.67 -19.88
C PRO A 50 -3.55 5.17 -20.16
N VAL A 51 -2.30 4.73 -20.15
CA VAL A 51 -1.89 3.34 -20.45
C VAL A 51 -1.01 2.77 -19.34
N PRO A 52 -1.07 1.45 -19.06
CA PRO A 52 -0.26 0.84 -18.02
C PRO A 52 1.22 0.88 -18.39
N THR A 53 2.06 1.07 -17.37
CA THR A 53 3.52 1.12 -17.50
C THR A 53 4.18 0.13 -16.54
N CYS A 54 5.50 0.02 -16.60
CA CYS A 54 6.24 -0.77 -15.62
C CYS A 54 6.12 -0.23 -14.18
N ALA A 55 5.69 1.02 -14.00
CA ALA A 55 5.39 1.56 -12.67
C ALA A 55 4.19 0.83 -12.06
N ASP A 56 3.13 0.62 -12.83
CA ASP A 56 1.91 -0.06 -12.38
C ASP A 56 2.21 -1.49 -11.91
N VAL A 57 3.00 -2.23 -12.71
CA VAL A 57 3.43 -3.59 -12.39
C VAL A 57 4.22 -3.64 -11.08
N ARG A 58 5.17 -2.72 -10.90
CA ARG A 58 6.04 -2.70 -9.70
C ARG A 58 5.25 -2.35 -8.45
N ILE A 59 4.40 -1.33 -8.52
CA ILE A 59 3.60 -0.92 -7.37
C ILE A 59 2.57 -1.98 -7.04
N TYR A 60 1.91 -2.56 -8.04
CA TYR A 60 0.97 -3.67 -7.82
C TYR A 60 1.65 -4.82 -7.08
N ALA A 61 2.81 -5.30 -7.55
CA ALA A 61 3.50 -6.43 -6.94
C ALA A 61 3.83 -6.18 -5.46
N VAL A 62 4.24 -4.96 -5.11
CA VAL A 62 4.50 -4.57 -3.72
C VAL A 62 3.22 -4.60 -2.89
N LEU A 63 2.14 -4.00 -3.40
CA LEU A 63 0.86 -3.94 -2.68
C LEU A 63 0.22 -5.33 -2.52
N TRP A 64 0.28 -6.16 -3.55
CA TRP A 64 -0.20 -7.54 -3.50
C TRP A 64 0.60 -8.40 -2.51
N ALA A 65 1.93 -8.21 -2.44
CA ALA A 65 2.77 -8.92 -1.47
C ALA A 65 2.48 -8.49 -0.02
N LEU A 66 1.98 -7.28 0.18
CA LEU A 66 1.61 -6.71 1.47
C LEU A 66 0.11 -6.80 1.73
N ARG A 67 -0.66 -7.52 0.89
CA ARG A 67 -2.11 -7.68 1.08
C ARG A 67 -2.37 -8.40 2.40
N GLY A 68 -3.19 -7.77 3.25
CA GLY A 68 -3.44 -8.23 4.63
C GLY A 68 -2.68 -7.44 5.70
N CYS A 69 -1.74 -6.56 5.34
CA CYS A 69 -1.30 -5.50 6.24
C CYS A 69 -2.40 -4.45 6.41
N GLU A 70 -2.56 -3.93 7.62
CA GLU A 70 -3.57 -2.91 7.95
C GLU A 70 -3.46 -1.70 7.03
N GLU A 71 -2.23 -1.27 6.75
CA GLU A 71 -1.94 -0.14 5.88
C GLU A 71 -2.42 -0.37 4.44
N VAL A 72 -2.31 -1.60 3.94
CA VAL A 72 -2.75 -1.97 2.57
C VAL A 72 -4.24 -2.28 2.52
N ALA A 73 -4.83 -2.78 3.61
CA ALA A 73 -6.27 -2.96 3.70
C ALA A 73 -7.02 -1.62 3.54
N ALA A 74 -6.43 -0.52 4.04
CA ALA A 74 -6.97 0.83 3.90
C ALA A 74 -7.03 1.33 2.45
N LEU A 75 -6.38 0.66 1.49
CA LEU A 75 -6.48 1.00 0.06
C LEU A 75 -7.91 0.84 -0.49
N ALA A 76 -8.70 -0.05 0.10
CA ALA A 76 -10.07 -0.31 -0.36
C ALA A 76 -10.97 0.94 -0.22
N ASP A 77 -10.63 1.83 0.70
CA ASP A 77 -11.34 3.09 0.94
C ASP A 77 -10.89 4.22 0.00
N MET A 78 -9.81 4.01 -0.76
CA MET A 78 -9.25 5.00 -1.70
C MET A 78 -9.82 4.79 -3.10
N SER A 79 -10.56 5.77 -3.61
CA SER A 79 -11.38 5.62 -4.81
C SER A 79 -10.58 5.33 -6.08
N GLY A 80 -9.49 6.06 -6.33
CA GLY A 80 -8.66 5.88 -7.52
C GLY A 80 -7.76 4.65 -7.38
N LEU A 81 -7.03 4.56 -6.27
CA LEU A 81 -6.07 3.50 -5.99
C LEU A 81 -6.75 2.12 -5.84
N GLY A 82 -7.90 2.06 -5.17
CA GLY A 82 -8.69 0.83 -5.05
C GLY A 82 -9.35 0.40 -6.37
N ALA A 83 -9.73 1.34 -7.24
CA ALA A 83 -10.22 1.01 -8.58
C ALA A 83 -9.09 0.51 -9.51
N TRP A 84 -7.94 1.18 -9.46
CA TRP A 84 -6.74 0.79 -10.20
C TRP A 84 -6.24 -0.60 -9.79
N PHE A 85 -6.21 -0.90 -8.48
CA PHE A 85 -5.72 -2.18 -7.99
C PHE A 85 -6.57 -3.35 -8.51
N ARG A 86 -7.90 -3.23 -8.41
CA ARG A 86 -8.86 -4.22 -8.95
C ARG A 86 -8.74 -4.37 -10.47
N ARG A 87 -8.55 -3.27 -11.20
CA ARG A 87 -8.36 -3.31 -12.66
C ARG A 87 -7.17 -4.20 -13.03
N LEU A 88 -6.05 -4.07 -12.32
CA LEU A 88 -4.86 -4.89 -12.59
C LEU A 88 -5.06 -6.37 -12.20
N GLU A 89 -5.86 -6.66 -11.16
CA GLU A 89 -6.24 -8.04 -10.82
C GLU A 89 -7.07 -8.68 -11.95
N ASP A 90 -8.05 -7.95 -12.47
CA ASP A 90 -8.96 -8.43 -13.50
C ASP A 90 -8.28 -8.59 -14.88
N GLU A 91 -7.51 -7.59 -15.32
CA GLU A 91 -6.96 -7.52 -16.67
C GLU A 91 -5.74 -8.43 -16.88
N HIS A 92 -4.94 -8.65 -15.83
CA HIS A 92 -3.68 -9.38 -15.95
C HIS A 92 -3.69 -10.77 -15.32
N GLY A 93 -4.81 -11.17 -14.68
CA GLY A 93 -4.97 -12.51 -14.10
C GLY A 93 -3.92 -12.83 -13.04
N TRP A 94 -3.38 -11.81 -12.37
CA TRP A 94 -2.32 -11.93 -11.37
C TRP A 94 -2.76 -12.65 -10.09
N ASP A 95 -4.06 -12.88 -9.93
CA ASP A 95 -4.64 -13.73 -8.88
C ASP A 95 -4.63 -15.24 -9.23
N ARG A 96 -4.22 -15.62 -10.45
CA ARG A 96 -4.18 -17.02 -10.92
C ARG A 96 -2.78 -17.65 -10.91
N ALA A 97 -1.78 -17.00 -10.32
CA ALA A 97 -0.40 -17.46 -10.25
C ALA A 97 -0.07 -18.14 -8.91
#